data_AF-A0A2G5D090-F1
#
_entry.id   AF-A0A2G5D090-F1
#
_cell.length_a   1.000
_cell.length_b   1.000
_cell.length_c   1.000
_cell.angle_alpha   90.00
_cell.angle_beta   90.00
_cell.angle_gamma   90.00
#
_symmetry.space_group_name_H-M   'P 1'
#
loop_
_entity.id
_entity.type
_entity.pdbx_description
1 polymer ?
#
loop_
_entity_poly.entity_id
_entity_poly.type
_entity_poly.pdbx_seq_one_letter_code
_entity_poly.pdbx_strand_id
1 'polypeptide(L)'
;VISASGSVEMSGNMLVGSVVLDDFTMSLKWSKIGKFHMTLIQSVMWSFLKTVATPYVNSRLRKGFPLPIVRGFTLQNADILYKNSLLAVCSDVVFTDSML
;
A
#
# COMPACT_ATOMS: atom_id res chain seq x y z
N VAL A 1 -3.39 17.54 -7.94
CA VAL A 1 -2.24 16.72 -7.47
C VAL A 1 -2.79 15.64 -6.57
N ILE A 2 -2.21 14.45 -6.58
CA ILE A 2 -2.58 13.37 -5.66
C ILE A 2 -1.30 12.97 -4.93
N SER A 3 -1.33 13.03 -3.61
CA SER A 3 -0.21 12.61 -2.76
C SER A 3 -0.69 11.49 -1.85
N ALA A 4 0.10 10.43 -1.78
CA ALA A 4 -0.15 9.30 -0.91
C ALA A 4 1.19 8.76 -0.39
N SER A 5 1.16 8.32 0.85
CA SER A 5 2.27 7.67 1.52
C SER A 5 1.95 6.19 1.70
N GLY A 6 2.97 5.35 1.67
CA GLY A 6 2.83 3.91 1.87
C GLY A 6 3.79 3.42 2.94
N SER A 7 3.36 2.39 3.67
CA SER A 7 4.23 1.58 4.53
C SER A 7 4.26 0.14 4.03
N VAL A 8 5.39 -0.51 4.26
CA VAL A 8 5.60 -1.93 4.00
C VAL A 8 6.00 -2.57 5.32
N GLU A 9 5.48 -3.76 5.56
CA GLU A 9 5.66 -4.54 6.79
C GLU A 9 5.82 -6.03 6.44
N MET A 10 6.39 -6.81 7.36
CA MET A 10 6.44 -8.26 7.25
C MET A 10 5.39 -8.93 8.11
N SER A 11 4.64 -9.84 7.50
CA SER A 11 3.69 -10.72 8.18
C SER A 11 4.08 -12.17 7.91
N GLY A 12 4.91 -12.73 8.81
CA GLY A 12 5.54 -14.03 8.59
C GLY A 12 6.48 -13.97 7.38
N ASN A 13 6.23 -14.82 6.38
CA ASN A 13 7.03 -14.86 5.14
C ASN A 13 6.38 -14.07 3.99
N MET A 14 5.42 -13.18 4.30
CA MET A 14 4.74 -12.33 3.33
C MET A 14 5.08 -10.87 3.56
N LEU A 15 5.42 -10.19 2.48
CA LEU A 15 5.61 -8.75 2.43
C LEU A 15 4.24 -8.11 2.23
N VAL A 16 3.73 -7.44 3.26
CA VAL A 16 2.43 -6.75 3.23
C VAL A 16 2.64 -5.25 3.18
N GLY A 17 1.61 -4.53 2.77
CA GLY A 17 1.68 -3.07 2.71
C GLY A 17 0.39 -2.38 3.12
N SER A 18 0.52 -1.07 3.32
CA SER A 18 -0.59 -0.17 3.51
C SER A 18 -0.32 1.17 2.82
N VAL A 19 -1.38 1.87 2.45
CA VAL A 19 -1.33 3.19 1.84
C VAL A 19 -2.28 4.13 2.58
N VAL A 20 -1.85 5.36 2.72
CA VAL A 20 -2.60 6.49 3.27
C VAL A 20 -2.65 7.58 2.20
N LEU A 21 -3.83 8.14 1.98
CA LEU A 21 -4.03 9.27 1.10
C LEU A 21 -3.79 10.57 1.89
N ASP A 22 -2.77 11.32 1.51
CA ASP A 22 -2.33 12.52 2.23
C ASP A 22 -3.06 13.76 1.70
N ASP A 23 -3.03 13.96 0.39
CA ASP A 23 -3.63 15.12 -0.25
C ASP A 23 -4.25 14.78 -1.61
N PHE A 24 -5.33 15.47 -1.94
CA PHE A 24 -6.06 15.32 -3.18
C PHE A 24 -6.63 16.66 -3.64
N THR A 25 -6.15 17.11 -4.80
CA THR A 25 -6.66 18.29 -5.50
C THR A 25 -7.06 17.93 -6.91
N MET A 26 -8.24 18.40 -7.34
CA MET A 26 -8.83 18.13 -8.64
C MET A 26 -9.16 19.43 -9.38
N SER A 27 -9.01 19.42 -10.71
CA SER A 27 -9.43 20.50 -11.59
C SER A 27 -10.18 19.97 -12.80
N LEU A 28 -11.06 20.81 -13.36
CA LEU A 28 -11.83 20.45 -14.53
C LEU A 28 -10.93 20.49 -15.76
N LYS A 29 -10.71 19.35 -16.40
CA LYS A 29 -9.97 19.29 -17.66
C LYS A 29 -10.82 19.75 -18.85
N TRP A 30 -12.06 19.25 -18.95
CA TRP A 30 -13.00 19.63 -20.00
C TRP A 30 -14.45 19.39 -19.54
N SER A 31 -15.40 20.08 -20.16
CA SER A 31 -16.83 19.85 -19.96
C SER A 31 -17.63 20.24 -21.20
N LYS A 32 -18.53 19.37 -21.66
CA LYS A 32 -19.51 19.66 -22.72
C LYS A 32 -20.74 20.45 -22.23
N ILE A 33 -20.91 20.55 -20.91
CA ILE A 33 -22.11 21.10 -20.26
C ILE A 33 -21.79 22.45 -19.57
N GLY A 34 -20.58 22.99 -19.77
CA GLY A 34 -20.14 24.26 -19.19
C GLY A 34 -19.33 24.11 -17.90
N LYS A 35 -19.12 25.22 -17.19
CA LYS A 35 -18.27 25.27 -16.00
C LYS A 35 -18.98 24.64 -14.80
N PHE A 36 -18.27 23.79 -14.06
CA PHE A 36 -18.76 23.16 -12.83
C PHE A 36 -18.07 23.72 -11.60
N HIS A 37 -18.79 23.74 -10.48
CA HIS A 37 -18.22 24.08 -9.19
C HIS A 37 -17.40 22.89 -8.67
N MET A 38 -16.09 22.90 -8.94
CA MET A 38 -15.20 21.77 -8.68
C MET A 38 -15.03 21.43 -7.20
N THR A 39 -15.28 22.37 -6.29
CA THR A 39 -15.14 22.15 -4.84
C THR A 39 -16.06 21.04 -4.33
N LEU A 40 -17.34 21.03 -4.75
CA LEU A 40 -18.31 20.01 -4.35
C LEU A 40 -17.90 18.62 -4.87
N ILE A 41 -17.51 18.55 -6.14
CA ILE A 41 -17.05 17.31 -6.76
C ILE A 41 -15.78 16.81 -6.07
N GLN A 42 -14.86 17.72 -5.72
CA GLN A 42 -13.65 17.39 -4.98
C GLN A 42 -13.98 16.86 -3.58
N SER A 43 -14.93 17.44 -2.85
CA SER A 43 -15.35 16.93 -1.54
C SER A 43 -15.97 15.53 -1.62
N VAL A 44 -16.84 15.29 -2.60
CA VAL A 44 -17.43 13.96 -2.83
C VAL A 44 -16.35 12.94 -3.20
N MET A 45 -15.45 13.32 -4.11
CA MET A 45 -14.35 12.45 -4.53
C MET A 45 -13.39 12.15 -3.38
N TRP A 46 -13.05 13.14 -2.56
CA TRP A 46 -12.23 12.96 -1.36
C TRP A 46 -12.87 11.97 -0.39
N SER A 47 -14.17 12.11 -0.13
CA SER A 47 -14.92 11.17 0.72
C SER A 47 -14.88 9.75 0.14
N PHE A 48 -15.13 9.60 -1.17
CA PHE A 48 -15.05 8.31 -1.84
C PHE A 48 -13.65 7.69 -1.76
N LEU A 49 -12.60 8.48 -1.99
CA LEU A 49 -11.23 7.99 -1.93
C LEU A 49 -10.89 7.51 -0.51
N LYS A 50 -11.25 8.25 0.54
CA LYS A 50 -10.99 7.85 1.92
C LYS A 50 -11.83 6.66 2.41
N THR A 51 -13.10 6.59 2.02
CA THR A 51 -14.05 5.62 2.59
C THR A 51 -14.19 4.34 1.79
N VAL A 52 -13.88 4.37 0.49
CA VAL A 52 -14.06 3.22 -0.40
C VAL A 52 -12.73 2.83 -1.04
N ALA A 53 -12.05 3.76 -1.72
CA ALA A 53 -10.87 3.42 -2.51
C ALA A 53 -9.68 2.98 -1.63
N THR A 54 -9.30 3.79 -0.64
CA THR A 54 -8.17 3.51 0.24
C THR A 54 -8.36 2.20 1.03
N PRO A 55 -9.50 1.93 1.68
CA PRO A 55 -9.73 0.66 2.35
C PRO A 55 -9.67 -0.54 1.39
N TYR A 56 -10.19 -0.40 0.18
CA TYR A 56 -10.15 -1.47 -0.83
C TYR A 56 -8.74 -1.74 -1.36
N VAL A 57 -7.90 -0.70 -1.50
CA VAL A 57 -6.48 -0.86 -1.82
C VAL A 57 -5.74 -1.53 -0.66
N ASN A 58 -5.93 -1.07 0.57
CA ASN A 58 -5.29 -1.66 1.76
C ASN A 58 -5.71 -3.11 1.99
N SER A 59 -6.96 -3.47 1.71
CA SER A 59 -7.41 -4.88 1.74
C SER A 59 -6.62 -5.75 0.77
N ARG A 60 -6.27 -5.23 -0.40
CA ARG A 60 -5.46 -5.94 -1.39
C ARG A 60 -3.99 -5.99 -0.99
N LEU A 61 -3.42 -4.90 -0.50
CA LEU A 61 -2.03 -4.84 -0.03
C LEU A 61 -1.79 -5.73 1.21
N ARG A 62 -2.80 -5.88 2.08
CA ARG A 62 -2.75 -6.81 3.23
C ARG A 62 -2.74 -8.28 2.84
N LYS A 63 -3.18 -8.64 1.62
CA LYS A 63 -2.99 -10.02 1.13
C LYS A 63 -1.50 -10.36 0.99
N GLY A 64 -0.68 -9.33 0.76
CA GLY A 64 0.77 -9.43 0.72
C GLY A 64 1.30 -10.12 -0.53
N PHE A 65 2.62 -10.17 -0.58
CA PHE A 65 3.40 -10.86 -1.60
C PHE A 65 4.31 -11.88 -0.91
N PRO A 66 4.21 -13.18 -1.23
CA PRO A 66 5.05 -14.20 -0.60
C PRO A 66 6.51 -14.02 -1.06
N LEU A 67 7.43 -13.99 -0.11
CA LEU A 67 8.85 -13.91 -0.43
C LEU A 67 9.39 -15.27 -0.86
N PRO A 68 10.35 -15.32 -1.82
CA PRO A 68 11.00 -16.55 -2.23
C PRO A 68 11.92 -17.05 -1.11
N ILE A 69 11.38 -17.93 -0.27
CA ILE A 69 12.06 -18.56 0.87
C ILE A 69 12.19 -20.07 0.65
N VAL A 70 13.31 -20.62 1.12
CA VAL A 70 13.55 -22.07 1.07
C VAL A 70 12.63 -22.76 2.07
N ARG A 71 12.07 -23.92 1.68
CA ARG A 71 11.22 -24.73 2.57
C ARG A 71 11.98 -25.11 3.84
N GLY A 72 11.26 -25.11 4.97
CA GLY A 72 11.85 -25.38 6.28
C GLY A 72 12.48 -24.14 6.94
N PHE A 73 12.29 -22.95 6.38
CA PHE A 73 12.78 -21.71 6.97
C PHE A 73 11.71 -20.62 7.03
N THR A 74 11.76 -19.82 8.10
CA THR A 74 10.91 -18.65 8.32
C THR A 74 11.75 -17.41 8.54
N LEU A 75 11.22 -16.26 8.13
CA LEU A 75 11.84 -14.96 8.35
C LEU A 75 11.50 -14.45 9.76
N GLN A 76 12.50 -13.95 10.47
CA GLN A 76 12.36 -13.33 11.79
C GLN A 76 13.13 -12.00 11.84
N ASN A 77 12.68 -11.08 12.71
CA ASN A 77 13.33 -9.78 12.92
C ASN A 77 13.58 -9.03 11.60
N ALA A 78 12.54 -8.97 10.76
CA ALA A 78 12.67 -8.38 9.44
C ALA A 78 12.61 -6.85 9.51
N ASP A 79 13.64 -6.21 9.00
CA ASP A 79 13.74 -4.77 8.78
C ASP A 79 13.59 -4.42 7.31
N ILE A 80 12.93 -3.29 7.06
CA ILE A 80 12.69 -2.77 5.72
C ILE A 80 13.45 -1.46 5.55
N LEU A 81 14.37 -1.46 4.60
CA LEU A 81 15.19 -0.31 4.25
C LEU A 81 14.69 0.30 2.94
N TYR A 82 14.29 1.57 3.02
CA TYR A 82 13.87 2.36 1.87
C TYR A 82 15.05 3.11 1.29
N LYS A 83 15.35 2.87 0.02
CA LYS A 83 16.35 3.61 -0.76
C LYS A 83 15.73 4.06 -2.07
N ASN A 84 16.33 5.06 -2.72
CA ASN A 84 15.83 5.55 -4.00
C ASN A 84 15.70 4.41 -5.02
N SER A 85 14.46 4.12 -5.44
CA SER A 85 14.10 3.04 -6.37
C SER A 85 14.41 1.61 -5.88
N LEU A 86 14.69 1.41 -4.60
CA LEU A 86 14.97 0.09 -4.03
C LEU A 86 14.35 -0.04 -2.64
N LEU A 87 13.61 -1.13 -2.44
CA LEU A 87 13.17 -1.57 -1.13
C LEU A 87 13.95 -2.84 -0.79
N ALA A 88 14.79 -2.75 0.24
CA ALA A 88 15.58 -3.87 0.71
C ALA A 88 14.92 -4.46 1.95
N VAL A 89 14.82 -5.79 1.97
CA VAL A 89 14.34 -6.57 3.10
C VAL A 89 15.56 -7.24 3.72
N CYS A 90 15.80 -6.95 4.99
CA CYS A 90 16.86 -7.56 5.79
C CYS A 90 16.19 -8.35 6.90
N SER A 91 16.50 -9.63 7.06
CA SER A 91 15.82 -10.47 8.06
C SER A 91 16.73 -11.61 8.46
N ASP A 92 16.59 -12.03 9.71
CA ASP A 92 17.15 -13.29 10.19
C ASP A 92 16.33 -14.45 9.65
N VAL A 93 16.98 -15.59 9.49
CA VAL A 93 16.33 -16.82 9.03
C VAL A 93 16.37 -17.85 10.13
N VAL A 94 15.22 -18.43 10.45
CA VAL A 94 15.07 -19.47 11.48
C VAL A 94 14.61 -20.76 10.81
N PHE A 95 15.27 -21.87 11.15
CA PHE A 95 14.83 -23.19 10.72
C PHE A 95 13.53 -23.56 11.43
N THR A 96 12.49 -23.84 10.66
CA THR A 96 11.19 -24.28 11.12
C THR A 96 11.00 -25.70 10.61
N ASP A 97 11.34 -26.67 11.46
CA ASP A 97 11.07 -28.07 11.19
C ASP A 97 9.55 -28.30 11.25
N SER A 98 8.91 -28.20 10.09
CA SER A 98 7.48 -28.46 9.91
C SER A 98 7.27 -29.86 9.30
N MET A 99 8.13 -30.81 9.69
CA MET A 99 8.01 -32.23 9.36
C MET A 99 8.10 -33.10 10.63
N LEU A 100 7.15 -32.91 11.55
CA LEU A 100 6.56 -33.99 12.34
C LEU A 100 5.03 -33.84 12.33
#